data_AF-A0A1A9VZG6-F1
#
_entry.id   AF-A0A1A9VZG6-F1
#
_cell.length_a   1.000
_cell.length_b   1.000
_cell.length_c   1.000
_cell.angle_alpha   90.00
_cell.angle_beta   90.00
_cell.angle_gamma   90.00
#
_symmetry.space_group_name_H-M   'P 1'
#
loop_
_entity.id
_entity.type
_entity.pdbx_description
1 polymer ?
#
loop_
_entity_poly.entity_id
_entity_poly.type
_entity_poly.pdbx_seq_one_letter_code
_entity_poly.pdbx_strand_id
1 'polypeptide(L)'
;MSEELKISSEQVKVLATECEEFIAVIEVQKAEATEAKEKVDAEAVIIKREEVICLDLAATARADLEVVLPMIEAAVKALDALNKKDVSEVKSYGRPPMKIEKVMEAVMILLGKEPTWENAKKALGETTFLNDLRSFDRDHIPEKTLKRIAVYTKNPELEPDKVGIVSVACKSLMLWVMAIENYAKVYRIVAPKQERLDNAMRSLAEKQALLAAAKAKLDELNARLAELYKQLDEKTEQLNELRLREEKLRKQLERAIILVESLSGERERWIDTVAALDARFLKLPGDCLLATAFMSYLGAFDTKYRELLLQGWNNLIKEKAVPQTDELKLTTFLSDAVTIREWNIQGLPADDFSTENGVVVMESSRWPLIIDPQMQANAWVKNYEEKNDLKVIDFTQPDYLRTLEGALTNGNPVLLQNVGELIDQAINPILRKSYTVQGGQKLIKFNDKYLSFNENFRLYITTKMTNPHYPPEVSSKTTIVNFALKQDGLQAQLLGIIVRKEKPSLEEQKDDLVLTIAKNKRTLIDLDNEILRLLNESRGSLLEDDELFATLQKSRQTSTL
;
A
#
# COMPACT_ATOMS: atom_id res chain seq x y z
N MET A 1 -1.14 -20.19 -7.19
CA MET A 1 -2.01 -19.13 -6.64
C MET A 1 -2.93 -19.60 -5.52
N SER A 2 -4.01 -20.37 -5.76
CA SER A 2 -4.93 -20.79 -4.67
C SER A 2 -4.22 -21.64 -3.59
N GLU A 3 -3.40 -22.61 -4.01
CA GLU A 3 -2.60 -23.43 -3.10
C GLU A 3 -1.53 -22.63 -2.35
N GLU A 4 -0.84 -21.71 -3.04
CA GLU A 4 0.12 -20.78 -2.43
C GLU A 4 -0.54 -19.84 -1.40
N LEU A 5 -1.79 -19.39 -1.64
CA LEU A 5 -2.53 -18.56 -0.70
C LEU A 5 -2.85 -19.33 0.57
N LYS A 6 -3.23 -20.60 0.42
CA LYS A 6 -3.49 -21.49 1.56
C LYS A 6 -2.24 -21.68 2.42
N ILE A 7 -1.09 -21.92 1.78
CA ILE A 7 0.20 -22.06 2.48
C ILE A 7 0.58 -20.74 3.18
N SER A 8 0.49 -19.61 2.48
CA SER A 8 0.83 -18.30 3.03
C SER A 8 -0.07 -17.91 4.21
N SER A 9 -1.38 -18.18 4.12
CA SER A 9 -2.34 -17.89 5.20
C SER A 9 -2.04 -18.72 6.45
N GLU A 10 -1.65 -19.98 6.27
CA GLU A 10 -1.25 -20.84 7.38
C GLU A 10 0.05 -20.35 8.04
N GLN A 11 1.04 -19.94 7.24
CA GLN A 11 2.29 -19.33 7.75
C GLN A 11 2.04 -18.04 8.53
N VAL A 12 1.14 -17.17 8.04
CA VAL A 12 0.74 -15.93 8.73
C VAL A 12 0.09 -16.25 10.07
N LYS A 13 -0.76 -17.27 10.15
CA LYS A 13 -1.37 -17.69 11.43
C LYS A 13 -0.32 -18.18 12.42
N VAL A 14 0.57 -19.07 11.99
CA VAL A 14 1.63 -19.62 12.86
C VAL A 14 2.55 -18.50 13.37
N LEU A 15 3.03 -17.61 12.50
CA LEU A 15 3.87 -16.49 12.88
C LEU A 15 3.14 -15.47 13.77
N ALA A 16 1.83 -15.24 13.54
CA ALA A 16 1.03 -14.38 14.40
C ALA A 16 0.92 -14.97 15.82
N THR A 17 0.66 -16.27 15.95
CA THR A 17 0.63 -16.94 17.26
C THR A 17 1.99 -16.92 17.95
N GLU A 18 3.09 -17.13 17.21
CA GLU A 18 4.43 -17.00 17.78
C GLU A 18 4.67 -15.58 18.30
N CYS A 19 4.33 -14.54 17.54
CA CYS A 19 4.46 -13.15 18.00
C CYS A 19 3.63 -12.87 19.27
N GLU A 20 2.40 -13.38 19.35
CA GLU A 20 1.55 -13.25 20.55
C GLU A 20 2.18 -13.92 21.78
N GLU A 21 2.74 -15.12 21.61
CA GLU A 21 3.47 -15.83 22.67
C GLU A 21 4.71 -15.05 23.13
N PHE A 22 5.50 -14.51 22.19
CA PHE A 22 6.67 -13.68 22.52
C PHE A 22 6.29 -12.40 23.27
N ILE A 23 5.20 -11.73 22.86
CA ILE A 23 4.68 -10.55 23.57
C ILE A 23 4.31 -10.91 25.01
N ALA A 24 3.60 -12.02 25.23
CA ALA A 24 3.24 -12.48 26.57
C ALA A 24 4.47 -12.78 27.44
N VAL A 25 5.50 -13.43 26.88
CA VAL A 25 6.77 -13.69 27.60
C VAL A 25 7.51 -12.40 27.93
N ILE A 26 7.56 -11.44 27.01
CA ILE A 26 8.17 -10.12 27.23
C ILE A 26 7.44 -9.35 28.33
N GLU A 27 6.11 -9.38 28.36
CA GLU A 27 5.33 -8.71 29.42
C GLU A 27 5.65 -9.26 30.81
N VAL A 28 5.74 -10.59 30.96
CA VAL A 28 6.12 -11.24 32.21
C VAL A 28 7.55 -10.86 32.62
N GLN A 29 8.53 -11.01 31.72
CA GLN A 29 9.93 -10.70 32.05
C GLN A 29 10.15 -9.20 32.30
N LYS A 30 9.39 -8.32 31.64
CA LYS A 30 9.44 -6.87 31.87
C LYS A 30 8.92 -6.52 33.26
N ALA A 31 7.85 -7.17 33.71
CA ALA A 31 7.35 -6.99 35.07
C ALA A 31 8.40 -7.44 36.11
N GLU A 32 9.00 -8.62 35.91
CA GLU A 32 10.07 -9.14 36.78
C GLU A 32 11.29 -8.22 36.82
N ALA A 33 11.75 -7.71 35.68
CA ALA A 33 12.87 -6.79 35.60
C ALA A 33 12.56 -5.44 36.26
N THR A 34 11.32 -4.94 36.14
CA THR A 34 10.89 -3.70 36.78
C THR A 34 10.87 -3.84 38.30
N GLU A 35 10.31 -4.93 38.82
CA GLU A 35 10.30 -5.20 40.27
C GLU A 35 11.74 -5.39 40.81
N ALA A 36 12.59 -6.13 40.10
CA ALA A 36 13.99 -6.31 40.46
C ALA A 36 14.76 -4.98 40.47
N LYS A 37 14.50 -4.11 39.49
CA LYS A 37 15.10 -2.77 39.42
C LYS A 37 14.70 -1.91 40.61
N GLU A 38 13.41 -1.86 40.95
CA GLU A 38 12.93 -1.09 42.11
C GLU A 38 13.58 -1.54 43.42
N LYS A 39 13.73 -2.87 43.62
CA LYS A 39 14.42 -3.43 44.79
C LYS A 39 15.90 -3.05 44.82
N VAL A 40 16.61 -3.20 43.70
CA VAL A 40 18.03 -2.86 43.57
C VAL A 40 18.28 -1.36 43.79
N ASP A 41 17.43 -0.49 43.23
CA ASP A 41 17.55 0.96 43.40
C ASP A 41 17.28 1.37 44.85
N ALA A 42 16.29 0.77 45.53
CA ALA A 42 16.02 1.01 46.95
C ALA A 42 17.18 0.55 47.85
N GLU A 43 17.72 -0.66 47.64
CA GLU A 43 18.87 -1.17 48.40
C GLU A 43 20.14 -0.35 48.15
N ALA A 44 20.37 0.11 46.91
CA ALA A 44 21.51 0.96 46.58
C ALA A 44 21.49 2.29 47.36
N VAL A 45 20.31 2.89 47.54
CA VAL A 45 20.15 4.13 48.34
C VAL A 45 20.48 3.88 49.81
N ILE A 46 20.03 2.75 50.36
CA ILE A 46 20.28 2.38 51.76
C ILE A 46 21.78 2.13 51.98
N ILE A 47 22.39 1.30 51.14
CA ILE A 47 23.82 0.95 51.23
C ILE A 47 24.70 2.19 51.09
N LYS A 48 24.34 3.13 50.19
CA LYS A 48 25.07 4.40 50.04
C LYS A 48 25.00 5.28 51.30
N ARG A 49 23.90 5.24 52.05
CA ARG A 49 23.80 5.94 53.35
C ARG A 49 24.68 5.26 54.41
N GLU A 50 24.70 3.94 54.45
CA GLU A 50 25.55 3.17 55.37
C GLU A 50 27.05 3.35 55.07
N GLU A 51 27.42 3.51 53.79
CA GLU A 51 28.78 3.83 53.35
C GLU A 51 29.24 5.19 53.90
N VAL A 52 28.39 6.21 53.82
CA VAL A 52 28.68 7.54 54.40
C VAL A 52 28.88 7.46 55.92
N ILE A 53 28.08 6.65 56.61
CA ILE A 53 28.22 6.43 58.07
C ILE A 53 29.55 5.72 58.40
N CYS A 54 29.95 4.72 57.61
CA CYS A 54 31.24 4.04 57.80
C CYS A 54 32.43 4.98 57.57
N LEU A 55 32.34 5.87 56.57
CA LEU A 55 33.37 6.89 56.31
C LEU A 55 33.52 7.87 57.48
N ASP A 56 32.42 8.29 58.10
CA ASP A 56 32.44 9.18 59.26
C ASP A 56 33.00 8.50 60.52
N LEU A 57 32.64 7.23 60.76
CA LEU A 57 33.25 6.41 61.82
C LEU A 57 34.77 6.22 61.61
N ALA A 58 35.20 6.02 60.37
CA ALA A 58 36.62 5.90 60.05
C ALA A 58 37.40 7.20 60.32
N ALA A 59 36.82 8.35 59.95
CA ALA A 59 37.42 9.65 60.19
C ALA A 59 37.58 9.95 61.69
N THR A 60 36.57 9.64 62.50
CA THR A 60 36.59 9.89 63.95
C THR A 60 37.54 8.95 64.71
N ALA A 61 37.64 7.67 64.33
CA ALA A 61 38.58 6.73 64.95
C ALA A 61 40.05 7.11 64.63
N ARG A 62 40.32 7.58 63.41
CA ARG A 62 41.65 8.03 62.98
C ARG A 62 42.10 9.30 63.69
N ALA A 63 41.21 10.29 63.80
CA ALA A 63 41.51 11.56 64.46
C ALA A 63 41.93 11.37 65.92
N ASP A 64 41.26 10.48 66.66
CA ASP A 64 41.59 10.20 68.06
C ASP A 64 42.94 9.49 68.24
N LEU A 65 43.34 8.64 67.29
CA LEU A 65 44.59 7.89 67.34
C LEU A 65 45.80 8.77 66.96
N GLU A 66 45.64 9.71 66.03
CA GLU A 66 46.69 10.66 65.60
C GLU A 66 47.13 11.62 66.72
N VAL A 67 46.32 11.85 67.76
CA VAL A 67 46.66 12.74 68.89
C VAL A 67 47.83 12.19 69.73
N VAL A 68 48.02 10.87 69.81
CA VAL A 68 48.97 10.25 70.76
C VAL A 68 50.17 9.58 70.11
N LEU A 69 50.11 9.32 68.80
CA LEU A 69 51.26 8.82 68.03
C LEU A 69 52.54 9.67 68.20
N PRO A 70 52.51 11.02 68.19
CA PRO A 70 53.72 11.84 68.33
C PRO A 70 54.40 11.67 69.69
N MET A 71 53.62 11.44 70.75
CA MET A 71 54.15 11.27 72.12
C MET A 71 54.87 9.94 72.27
N ILE A 72 54.37 8.88 71.63
CA ILE A 72 55.06 7.59 71.57
C ILE A 72 56.32 7.66 70.74
N GLU A 73 56.26 8.26 69.55
CA GLU A 73 57.44 8.36 68.68
C GLU A 73 58.57 9.12 69.38
N ALA A 74 58.25 10.20 70.08
CA ALA A 74 59.20 10.93 70.91
C ALA A 74 59.81 10.07 72.03
N ALA A 75 59.00 9.22 72.68
CA ALA A 75 59.46 8.31 73.73
C ALA A 75 60.33 7.15 73.22
N VAL A 76 59.97 6.55 72.08
CA VAL A 76 60.80 5.51 71.45
C VAL A 76 62.13 6.11 70.99
N LYS A 77 62.11 7.31 70.40
CA LYS A 77 63.34 8.02 70.01
C LYS A 77 64.22 8.37 71.20
N ALA A 78 63.62 8.77 72.34
CA ALA A 78 64.36 9.01 73.59
C ALA A 78 64.95 7.73 74.19
N LEU A 79 64.26 6.58 74.02
CA LEU A 79 64.75 5.26 74.41
C LEU A 79 65.87 4.76 73.49
N ASP A 80 65.78 5.02 72.19
CA ASP A 80 66.80 4.65 71.19
C ASP A 80 68.10 5.44 71.33
N ALA A 81 68.03 6.63 71.91
CA ALA A 81 69.20 7.42 72.26
C ALA A 81 70.01 6.82 73.44
N LEU A 82 69.43 5.87 74.20
CA LEU A 82 70.12 5.21 75.30
C LEU A 82 71.02 4.08 74.79
N ASN A 83 72.27 4.07 75.24
CA ASN A 83 73.23 3.03 74.95
C ASN A 83 73.57 2.19 76.20
N LYS A 84 74.32 1.10 76.02
CA LYS A 84 74.68 0.16 77.11
C LYS A 84 75.46 0.82 78.25
N LYS A 85 76.18 1.93 77.99
CA LYS A 85 76.91 2.67 79.03
C LYS A 85 75.94 3.43 79.94
N ASP A 86 74.89 4.04 79.37
CA ASP A 86 73.88 4.80 80.13
C ASP A 86 73.07 3.87 81.06
N VAL A 87 72.77 2.65 80.60
CA VAL A 87 72.14 1.61 81.44
C VAL A 87 73.09 1.13 82.55
N SER A 88 74.40 1.02 82.24
CA SER A 88 75.42 0.63 83.22
C SER A 88 75.66 1.72 84.28
N GLU A 89 75.51 2.99 83.93
CA GLU A 89 75.56 4.13 84.86
C GLU A 89 74.49 4.00 85.94
N VAL A 90 73.23 3.80 85.54
CA VAL A 90 72.12 3.62 86.49
C VAL A 90 72.30 2.35 87.34
N LYS A 91 72.91 1.29 86.79
CA LYS A 91 73.21 0.06 87.55
C LYS A 91 74.31 0.25 88.59
N SER A 92 75.25 1.17 88.37
CA SER A 92 76.44 1.35 89.22
C SER A 92 76.14 1.91 90.62
N TYR A 93 74.94 2.47 90.83
CA TYR A 93 74.53 2.95 92.15
C TYR A 93 74.45 1.80 93.18
N GLY A 94 75.25 1.92 94.24
CA GLY A 94 75.15 1.07 95.43
C GLY A 94 73.85 1.33 96.20
N ARG A 95 73.54 2.62 96.43
CA ARG A 95 72.28 3.11 96.98
C ARG A 95 71.76 4.25 96.07
N PRO A 96 70.69 4.04 95.29
CA PRO A 96 70.24 5.02 94.30
C PRO A 96 69.62 6.26 94.98
N PRO A 97 69.74 7.45 94.38
CA PRO A 97 68.90 8.60 94.72
C PRO A 97 67.41 8.27 94.56
N MET A 98 66.57 8.83 95.43
CA MET A 98 65.12 8.56 95.46
C MET A 98 64.43 8.74 94.09
N LYS A 99 64.87 9.72 93.28
CA LYS A 99 64.33 9.95 91.92
C LYS A 99 64.62 8.80 90.96
N ILE A 100 65.83 8.23 91.02
CA ILE A 100 66.23 7.09 90.19
C ILE A 100 65.50 5.82 90.62
N GLU A 101 65.41 5.60 91.93
CA GLU A 101 64.68 4.47 92.51
C GLU A 101 63.22 4.46 92.07
N LYS A 102 62.53 5.61 92.17
CA LYS A 102 61.11 5.74 91.81
C LYS A 102 60.84 5.63 90.31
N VAL A 103 61.73 6.14 89.45
CA VAL A 103 61.62 5.92 87.99
C VAL A 103 61.78 4.45 87.64
N MET A 104 62.75 3.78 88.27
CA MET A 104 62.95 2.35 88.05
C MET A 104 61.81 1.50 88.62
N GLU A 105 61.22 1.88 89.76
CA GLU A 105 59.98 1.27 90.23
C GLU A 105 58.86 1.39 89.19
N ALA A 106 58.69 2.56 88.58
CA ALA A 106 57.66 2.78 87.54
C ALA A 106 57.90 1.92 86.28
N VAL A 107 59.15 1.80 85.83
CA VAL A 107 59.53 0.91 84.71
C VAL A 107 59.29 -0.55 85.07
N MET A 108 59.62 -0.97 86.30
CA MET A 108 59.41 -2.35 86.76
C MET A 108 57.92 -2.70 86.88
N ILE A 109 57.07 -1.74 87.28
CA ILE A 109 55.61 -1.90 87.28
C ILE A 109 55.08 -2.12 85.86
N LEU A 110 55.60 -1.38 84.87
CA LEU A 110 55.26 -1.59 83.46
C LEU A 110 55.68 -2.98 82.98
N LEU A 111 56.89 -3.42 83.31
CA LEU A 111 57.42 -4.75 82.96
C LEU A 111 56.79 -5.91 83.77
N GLY A 112 55.83 -5.63 84.67
CA GLY A 112 55.15 -6.66 85.48
C GLY A 112 56.02 -7.31 86.56
N LYS A 113 57.21 -6.76 86.83
CA LYS A 113 58.16 -7.23 87.85
C LYS A 113 57.91 -6.50 89.19
N GLU A 114 58.36 -7.07 90.31
CA GLU A 114 58.20 -6.41 91.61
C GLU A 114 59.00 -5.09 91.68
N PRO A 115 58.40 -3.99 92.19
CA PRO A 115 58.99 -2.65 92.22
C PRO A 115 59.99 -2.51 93.38
N THR A 116 61.07 -3.29 93.34
CA THR A 116 62.17 -3.20 94.29
C THR A 116 63.46 -2.87 93.54
N TRP A 117 64.35 -2.08 94.16
CA TRP A 117 65.63 -1.72 93.56
C TRP A 117 66.48 -2.95 93.20
N GLU A 118 66.42 -4.02 94.00
CA GLU A 118 67.13 -5.27 93.70
C GLU A 118 66.68 -5.90 92.36
N ASN A 119 65.36 -5.92 92.11
CA ASN A 119 64.82 -6.44 90.87
C ASN A 119 65.06 -5.47 89.70
N ALA A 120 65.04 -4.15 89.94
CA ALA A 120 65.41 -3.15 88.93
C ALA A 120 66.88 -3.31 88.50
N LYS A 121 67.77 -3.59 89.46
CA LYS A 121 69.21 -3.82 89.21
C LYS A 121 69.48 -5.12 88.45
N LYS A 122 68.67 -6.17 88.68
CA LYS A 122 68.67 -7.40 87.87
C LYS A 122 68.21 -7.10 86.44
N ALA A 123 67.09 -6.40 86.27
CA ALA A 123 66.57 -6.03 84.96
C ALA A 123 67.54 -5.15 84.16
N LEU A 124 68.16 -4.14 84.76
CA LEU A 124 69.23 -3.32 84.12
C LEU A 124 70.48 -4.13 83.73
N GLY A 125 70.67 -5.33 84.30
CA GLY A 125 71.76 -6.24 83.98
C GLY A 125 71.47 -7.21 82.84
N GLU A 126 70.20 -7.37 82.45
CA GLU A 126 69.77 -8.23 81.35
C GLU A 126 70.15 -7.56 80.01
N THR A 127 70.76 -8.30 79.10
CA THR A 127 71.14 -7.77 77.77
C THR A 127 69.94 -7.38 76.92
N THR A 128 68.74 -7.86 77.27
CA THR A 128 67.48 -7.61 76.56
C THR A 128 66.72 -6.39 77.08
N PHE A 129 67.09 -5.78 78.19
CA PHE A 129 66.29 -4.74 78.86
C PHE A 129 65.79 -3.62 77.95
N LEU A 130 66.66 -3.02 77.13
CA LEU A 130 66.25 -1.97 76.19
C LEU A 130 65.36 -2.49 75.06
N ASN A 131 65.56 -3.74 74.62
CA ASN A 131 64.69 -4.39 73.64
C ASN A 131 63.32 -4.69 74.25
N ASP A 132 63.26 -5.14 75.50
CA ASP A 132 62.00 -5.43 76.21
C ASP A 132 61.14 -4.16 76.37
N LEU A 133 61.77 -2.98 76.52
CA LEU A 133 61.09 -1.68 76.52
C LEU A 133 60.63 -1.24 75.12
N ARG A 134 61.39 -1.59 74.06
CA ARG A 134 61.02 -1.29 72.67
C ARG A 134 59.83 -2.12 72.20
N SER A 135 59.90 -3.44 72.43
CA SER A 135 58.88 -4.41 72.07
C SER A 135 57.78 -4.58 73.13
N PHE A 136 57.68 -3.64 74.08
CA PHE A 136 56.63 -3.66 75.07
C PHE A 136 55.26 -3.58 74.40
N ASP A 137 54.33 -4.43 74.83
CA ASP A 137 52.95 -4.41 74.36
C ASP A 137 52.22 -3.19 74.95
N ARG A 138 52.11 -2.14 74.14
CA ARG A 138 51.50 -0.85 74.51
C ARG A 138 49.97 -0.90 74.41
N ASP A 139 49.43 -1.91 73.73
CA ASP A 139 48.03 -2.03 73.35
C ASP A 139 47.24 -2.75 74.47
N HIS A 140 47.88 -3.66 75.21
CA HIS A 140 47.23 -4.51 76.22
C HIS A 140 47.74 -4.31 77.66
N ILE A 141 47.77 -3.07 78.15
CA ILE A 141 48.20 -2.78 79.53
C ILE A 141 47.03 -2.95 80.52
N PRO A 142 47.17 -3.79 81.58
CA PRO A 142 46.12 -3.97 82.57
C PRO A 142 45.78 -2.67 83.33
N GLU A 143 44.50 -2.44 83.60
CA GLU A 143 44.04 -1.23 84.32
C GLU A 143 44.68 -1.08 85.71
N LYS A 144 44.93 -2.20 86.38
CA LYS A 144 45.63 -2.25 87.66
C LYS A 144 47.07 -1.70 87.54
N THR A 145 47.73 -1.94 86.42
CA THR A 145 49.10 -1.47 86.14
C THR A 145 49.10 0.03 85.82
N LEU A 146 48.18 0.51 84.99
CA LEU A 146 48.02 1.95 84.70
C LEU A 146 47.71 2.79 85.94
N LYS A 147 46.79 2.32 86.82
CA LYS A 147 46.48 3.02 88.09
C LYS A 147 47.70 3.11 89.00
N ARG A 148 48.55 2.08 89.01
CA ARG A 148 49.79 2.06 89.80
C ARG A 148 50.84 3.03 89.24
N ILE A 149 51.00 3.08 87.91
CA ILE A 149 51.94 3.99 87.23
C ILE A 149 51.51 5.45 87.33
N ALA A 150 50.20 5.72 87.29
CA ALA A 150 49.63 7.05 87.44
C ALA A 150 50.07 7.75 88.74
N VAL A 151 50.42 7.00 89.79
CA VAL A 151 50.97 7.54 91.05
C VAL A 151 52.37 8.12 90.85
N TYR A 152 53.16 7.57 89.92
CA TYR A 152 54.51 8.00 89.60
C TYR A 152 54.52 9.11 88.55
N THR A 153 53.70 9.01 87.51
CA THR A 153 53.63 10.00 86.43
C THR A 153 52.96 11.31 86.83
N LYS A 154 52.07 11.29 87.83
CA LYS A 154 51.48 12.51 88.42
C LYS A 154 52.34 13.14 89.52
N ASN A 155 53.45 12.52 89.92
CA ASN A 155 54.31 13.04 90.97
C ASN A 155 55.19 14.20 90.41
N PRO A 156 55.06 15.44 90.90
CA PRO A 156 55.81 16.59 90.40
C PRO A 156 57.33 16.48 90.57
N GLU A 157 57.82 15.59 91.45
CA GLU A 157 59.25 15.32 91.64
C GLU A 157 59.86 14.41 90.57
N LEU A 158 59.02 13.69 89.81
CA LEU A 158 59.42 12.70 88.80
C LEU A 158 59.19 13.19 87.36
N GLU A 159 59.03 14.50 87.16
CA GLU A 159 58.92 15.08 85.84
C GLU A 159 60.21 14.87 85.02
N PRO A 160 60.14 14.50 83.71
CA PRO A 160 61.32 14.11 82.93
C PRO A 160 62.47 15.11 82.98
N ASP A 161 62.19 16.42 82.97
CA ASP A 161 63.22 17.46 83.04
C ASP A 161 63.91 17.55 84.40
N LYS A 162 63.19 17.27 85.51
CA LYS A 162 63.76 17.25 86.86
C LYS A 162 64.55 15.98 87.14
N VAL A 163 64.13 14.86 86.58
CA VAL A 163 64.87 13.58 86.62
C VAL A 163 66.15 13.68 85.78
N GLY A 164 66.09 14.37 84.65
CA GLY A 164 67.22 14.54 83.73
C GLY A 164 68.42 15.30 84.31
N ILE A 165 68.20 16.12 85.35
CA ILE A 165 69.28 16.77 86.11
C ILE A 165 70.15 15.73 86.82
N VAL A 166 69.54 14.62 87.26
CA VAL A 166 70.21 13.56 88.05
C VAL A 166 70.70 12.43 87.14
N SER A 167 69.92 12.03 86.14
CA SER A 167 70.32 11.04 85.14
C SER A 167 69.54 11.22 83.85
N VAL A 168 70.28 11.37 82.74
CA VAL A 168 69.71 11.44 81.39
C VAL A 168 69.03 10.12 81.02
N ALA A 169 69.59 8.99 81.46
CA ALA A 169 68.99 7.66 81.26
C ALA A 169 67.61 7.55 81.93
N CYS A 170 67.48 8.03 83.17
CA CYS A 170 66.20 8.02 83.86
C CYS A 170 65.19 9.02 83.27
N LYS A 171 65.63 10.13 82.66
CA LYS A 171 64.74 11.03 81.91
C LYS A 171 64.08 10.32 80.72
N SER A 172 64.87 9.62 79.90
CA SER A 172 64.35 8.86 78.76
C SER A 172 63.39 7.74 79.21
N LEU A 173 63.74 7.02 80.28
CA LEU A 173 62.87 6.00 80.85
C LEU A 173 61.55 6.58 81.36
N MET A 174 61.58 7.73 82.04
CA MET A 174 60.37 8.39 82.53
C MET A 174 59.49 8.93 81.40
N LEU A 175 60.10 9.50 80.34
CA LEU A 175 59.37 9.94 79.15
C LEU A 175 58.65 8.76 78.47
N TRP A 176 59.30 7.60 78.44
CA TRP A 176 58.72 6.34 77.96
C TRP A 176 57.56 5.86 78.83
N VAL A 177 57.70 5.88 80.17
CA VAL A 177 56.60 5.55 81.09
C VAL A 177 55.37 6.44 80.86
N MET A 178 55.56 7.75 80.71
CA MET A 178 54.46 8.71 80.49
C MET A 178 53.79 8.53 79.13
N ALA A 179 54.56 8.31 78.06
CA ALA A 179 54.02 8.11 76.72
C ALA A 179 53.19 6.81 76.63
N ILE A 180 53.64 5.75 77.30
CA ILE A 180 52.90 4.48 77.38
C ILE A 180 51.59 4.64 78.16
N GLU A 181 51.59 5.38 79.26
CA GLU A 181 50.36 5.64 80.02
C GLU A 181 49.33 6.42 79.19
N ASN A 182 49.75 7.46 78.47
CA ASN A 182 48.85 8.28 77.66
C ASN A 182 48.31 7.51 76.46
N TYR A 183 49.14 6.71 75.79
CA TYR A 183 48.68 5.86 74.69
C TYR A 183 47.67 4.83 75.16
N ALA A 184 47.93 4.13 76.26
CA ALA A 184 46.99 3.14 76.76
C ALA A 184 45.63 3.73 77.19
N LYS A 185 45.58 5.02 77.60
CA LYS A 185 44.32 5.73 77.85
C LYS A 185 43.54 6.00 76.57
N VAL A 186 44.20 6.49 75.52
CA VAL A 186 43.54 6.80 74.25
C VAL A 186 43.20 5.55 73.45
N TYR A 187 44.08 4.54 73.46
CA TYR A 187 43.82 3.24 72.85
C TYR A 187 42.55 2.58 73.41
N ARG A 188 42.21 2.75 74.70
CA ARG A 188 40.93 2.27 75.24
C ARG A 188 39.68 3.01 74.73
N ILE A 189 39.82 4.23 74.22
CA ILE A 189 38.74 4.99 73.59
C ILE A 189 38.63 4.62 72.10
N VAL A 190 39.78 4.39 71.45
CA VAL A 190 39.84 4.05 70.03
C VAL A 190 39.50 2.58 69.77
N ALA A 191 39.94 1.64 70.60
CA ALA A 191 39.67 0.21 70.45
C ALA A 191 38.18 -0.14 70.24
N PRO A 192 37.21 0.37 71.04
CA PRO A 192 35.80 0.11 70.78
C PRO A 192 35.27 0.85 69.53
N LYS A 193 35.89 1.95 69.10
CA LYS A 193 35.54 2.62 67.83
C LYS A 193 36.07 1.85 66.63
N GLN A 194 37.28 1.29 66.74
CA GLN A 194 37.91 0.46 65.72
C GLN A 194 37.14 -0.85 65.53
N GLU A 195 36.72 -1.51 66.61
CA GLU A 195 35.90 -2.72 66.54
C GLU A 195 34.51 -2.44 65.93
N ARG A 196 33.90 -1.29 66.26
CA ARG A 196 32.65 -0.85 65.62
C ARG A 196 32.83 -0.56 64.14
N LEU A 197 33.95 0.06 63.75
CA LEU A 197 34.29 0.33 62.36
C LEU A 197 34.50 -0.98 61.59
N ASP A 198 35.25 -1.93 62.14
CA ASP A 198 35.52 -3.22 61.51
C ASP A 198 34.22 -4.02 61.29
N ASN A 199 33.33 -4.03 62.28
CA ASN A 199 32.02 -4.67 62.16
C ASN A 199 31.11 -3.96 61.13
N ALA A 200 31.08 -2.63 61.12
CA ALA A 200 30.33 -1.86 60.14
C ALA A 200 30.86 -2.04 58.71
N MET A 201 32.19 -2.07 58.54
CA MET A 201 32.85 -2.33 57.26
C MET A 201 32.59 -3.74 56.75
N ARG A 202 32.62 -4.77 57.61
CA ARG A 202 32.25 -6.14 57.22
C ARG A 202 30.79 -6.21 56.76
N SER A 203 29.87 -5.61 57.53
CA SER A 203 28.45 -5.59 57.17
C SER A 203 28.21 -4.82 55.86
N LEU A 204 28.89 -3.69 55.66
CA LEU A 204 28.82 -2.92 54.42
C LEU A 204 29.35 -3.73 53.23
N ALA A 205 30.48 -4.42 53.39
CA ALA A 205 31.07 -5.25 52.34
C ALA A 205 30.14 -6.41 51.93
N GLU A 206 29.50 -7.08 52.90
CA GLU A 206 28.50 -8.13 52.62
C GLU A 206 27.31 -7.57 51.85
N LYS A 207 26.74 -6.44 52.28
CA LYS A 207 25.61 -5.80 51.58
C LYS A 207 26.00 -5.27 50.20
N GLN A 208 27.20 -4.72 50.03
CA GLN A 208 27.72 -4.29 48.73
C GLN A 208 27.92 -5.47 47.78
N ALA A 209 28.38 -6.62 48.27
CA ALA A 209 28.49 -7.85 47.48
C ALA A 209 27.12 -8.38 47.05
N LEU A 210 26.12 -8.36 47.95
CA LEU A 210 24.74 -8.73 47.63
C LEU A 210 24.12 -7.78 46.59
N LEU A 211 24.32 -6.47 46.74
CA LEU A 211 23.86 -5.47 45.77
C LEU A 211 24.54 -5.65 44.40
N ALA A 212 25.83 -5.96 44.37
CA ALA A 212 26.55 -6.23 43.13
C ALA A 212 26.00 -7.48 42.42
N ALA A 213 25.73 -8.56 43.17
CA ALA A 213 25.09 -9.75 42.62
C ALA A 213 23.67 -9.47 42.11
N ALA A 214 22.88 -8.68 42.84
CA ALA A 214 21.53 -8.28 42.42
C ALA A 214 21.55 -7.40 41.16
N LYS A 215 22.50 -6.46 41.05
CA LYS A 215 22.73 -5.66 39.85
C LYS A 215 23.13 -6.53 38.65
N ALA A 216 24.06 -7.47 38.83
CA ALA A 216 24.46 -8.38 37.76
C ALA A 216 23.28 -9.22 37.25
N LYS A 217 22.40 -9.69 38.14
CA LYS A 217 21.18 -10.41 37.76
C LYS A 217 20.18 -9.51 37.02
N LEU A 218 20.06 -8.24 37.43
CA LEU A 218 19.23 -7.26 36.73
C LEU A 218 19.78 -6.97 35.32
N ASP A 219 21.09 -6.87 35.16
CA ASP A 219 21.74 -6.68 33.86
C ASP A 219 21.52 -7.88 32.94
N GLU A 220 21.59 -9.11 33.48
CA GLU A 220 21.25 -10.34 32.74
C GLU A 220 19.78 -10.35 32.28
N LEU A 221 18.84 -9.98 33.15
CA LEU A 221 17.42 -9.86 32.80
C LEU A 221 17.19 -8.80 31.72
N ASN A 222 17.84 -7.64 31.82
CA ASN A 222 17.74 -6.59 30.80
C ASN A 222 18.35 -7.02 29.46
N ALA A 223 19.48 -7.74 29.47
CA ALA A 223 20.07 -8.28 28.25
C ALA A 223 19.16 -9.32 27.59
N ARG A 224 18.52 -10.19 28.37
CA ARG A 224 17.54 -11.15 27.88
C ARG A 224 16.30 -10.48 27.30
N LEU A 225 15.80 -9.43 27.95
CA LEU A 225 14.70 -8.62 27.42
C LEU A 225 15.07 -7.95 26.10
N ALA A 226 16.27 -7.39 25.98
CA ALA A 226 16.75 -6.78 24.73
C ALA A 226 16.80 -7.79 23.58
N GLU A 227 17.27 -9.01 23.84
CA GLU A 227 17.28 -10.09 22.85
C GLU A 227 15.87 -10.53 22.45
N LEU A 228 14.94 -10.65 23.41
CA LEU A 228 13.54 -10.97 23.11
C LEU A 228 12.86 -9.88 22.27
N TYR A 229 13.11 -8.60 22.57
CA TYR A 229 12.61 -7.49 21.75
C TYR A 229 13.15 -7.56 20.32
N LYS A 230 14.43 -7.86 20.15
CA LYS A 230 15.03 -8.04 18.82
C LYS A 230 14.38 -9.18 18.04
N GLN A 231 14.16 -10.33 18.69
CA GLN A 231 13.48 -11.47 18.05
C GLN A 231 12.02 -11.15 17.69
N LEU A 232 11.31 -10.40 18.54
CA LEU A 232 9.96 -9.95 18.24
C LEU A 232 9.94 -9.00 17.03
N ASP A 233 10.87 -8.06 16.93
CA ASP A 233 10.96 -7.13 15.81
C ASP A 233 11.21 -7.88 14.48
N GLU A 234 12.17 -8.81 14.46
CA GLU A 234 12.48 -9.65 13.29
C GLU A 234 11.25 -10.49 12.85
N LYS A 235 10.54 -11.10 13.81
CA LYS A 235 9.33 -11.89 13.54
C LYS A 235 8.16 -11.03 13.07
N THR A 236 8.03 -9.82 13.61
CA THR A 236 6.99 -8.87 13.23
C THR A 236 7.21 -8.35 11.81
N GLU A 237 8.46 -8.09 11.41
CA GLU A 237 8.81 -7.73 10.04
C GLU A 237 8.44 -8.85 9.05
N GLN A 238 8.84 -10.09 9.35
CA GLN A 238 8.47 -11.26 8.54
C GLN A 238 6.94 -11.45 8.44
N LEU A 239 6.22 -11.27 9.54
CA LEU A 239 4.76 -11.34 9.57
C LEU A 239 4.13 -10.28 8.65
N ASN A 240 4.63 -9.05 8.67
CA ASN A 240 4.13 -7.97 7.82
C ASN A 240 4.40 -8.23 6.34
N GLU A 241 5.60 -8.72 5.99
CA GLU A 241 5.94 -9.10 4.61
C GLU A 241 5.02 -10.21 4.09
N LEU A 242 4.79 -11.25 4.90
CA LEU A 242 3.91 -12.35 4.53
C LEU A 242 2.45 -11.89 4.39
N ARG A 243 1.96 -11.02 5.26
CA ARG A 243 0.61 -10.43 5.16
C ARG A 243 0.44 -9.62 3.87
N LEU A 244 1.44 -8.80 3.52
CA LEU A 244 1.41 -8.04 2.27
C LEU A 244 1.40 -8.96 1.05
N ARG A 245 2.20 -10.04 1.08
CA ARG A 245 2.23 -11.05 0.03
C ARG A 245 0.91 -11.81 -0.08
N GLU A 246 0.31 -12.19 1.04
CA GLU A 246 -1.00 -12.85 1.12
C GLU A 246 -2.09 -11.95 0.50
N GLU A 247 -2.12 -10.66 0.87
CA GLU A 247 -3.11 -9.72 0.34
C GLU A 247 -2.94 -9.53 -1.19
N LYS A 248 -1.70 -9.39 -1.66
CA LYS A 248 -1.41 -9.29 -3.11
C LYS A 248 -1.88 -10.55 -3.84
N LEU A 249 -1.55 -11.73 -3.32
CA LEU A 249 -1.91 -13.01 -3.92
C LEU A 249 -3.43 -13.22 -3.92
N ARG A 250 -4.13 -12.80 -2.85
CA ARG A 250 -5.59 -12.83 -2.75
C ARG A 250 -6.24 -11.96 -3.82
N LYS A 251 -5.79 -10.70 -3.97
CA LYS A 251 -6.30 -9.79 -5.02
C LYS A 251 -6.04 -10.35 -6.42
N GLN A 252 -4.85 -10.89 -6.67
CA GLN A 252 -4.53 -11.51 -7.95
C GLN A 252 -5.39 -12.75 -8.21
N LEU A 253 -5.71 -13.55 -7.19
CA LEU A 253 -6.58 -14.73 -7.31
C LEU A 253 -8.03 -14.33 -7.62
N GLU A 254 -8.56 -13.31 -6.95
CA GLU A 254 -9.89 -12.76 -7.22
C GLU A 254 -9.99 -12.26 -8.67
N ARG A 255 -8.98 -11.51 -9.13
CA ARG A 255 -8.86 -11.08 -10.52
C ARG A 255 -8.80 -12.26 -11.47
N ALA A 256 -8.02 -13.30 -11.15
CA ALA A 256 -7.89 -14.49 -11.99
C ALA A 256 -9.21 -15.23 -12.15
N ILE A 257 -9.99 -15.38 -11.08
CA ILE A 257 -11.32 -16.01 -11.14
C ILE A 257 -12.24 -15.23 -12.06
N ILE A 258 -12.36 -13.92 -11.84
CA ILE A 258 -13.23 -13.05 -12.66
C ILE A 258 -12.77 -13.03 -14.12
N LEU A 259 -11.46 -12.97 -14.36
CA LEU A 259 -10.87 -12.99 -15.70
C LEU A 259 -11.24 -14.30 -16.42
N VAL A 260 -11.08 -15.44 -15.76
CA VAL A 260 -11.42 -16.76 -16.33
C VAL A 260 -12.92 -16.86 -16.60
N GLU A 261 -13.77 -16.49 -15.66
CA GLU A 261 -15.23 -16.53 -15.84
C GLU A 261 -15.69 -15.60 -16.98
N SER A 262 -15.15 -14.38 -17.04
CA SER A 262 -15.56 -13.39 -18.03
C SER A 262 -15.06 -13.77 -19.42
N LEU A 263 -13.80 -14.21 -19.54
CA LEU A 263 -13.27 -14.71 -20.81
C LEU A 263 -13.89 -16.03 -21.24
N SER A 264 -14.34 -16.89 -20.31
CA SER A 264 -15.04 -18.11 -20.70
C SER A 264 -16.40 -17.82 -21.33
N GLY A 265 -17.17 -16.90 -20.74
CA GLY A 265 -18.46 -16.49 -21.31
C GLY A 265 -18.27 -15.78 -22.65
N GLU A 266 -17.26 -14.91 -22.76
CA GLU A 266 -16.96 -14.21 -24.01
C GLU A 266 -16.48 -15.18 -25.10
N ARG A 267 -15.66 -16.18 -24.74
CA ARG A 267 -15.24 -17.24 -25.66
C ARG A 267 -16.42 -18.04 -26.20
N GLU A 268 -17.35 -18.46 -25.35
CA GLU A 268 -18.56 -19.19 -25.79
C GLU A 268 -19.39 -18.33 -26.75
N ARG A 269 -19.61 -17.06 -26.41
CA ARG A 269 -20.32 -16.10 -27.26
C ARG A 269 -19.63 -15.91 -28.62
N TRP A 270 -18.31 -15.82 -28.65
CA TRP A 270 -17.55 -15.71 -29.91
C TRP A 270 -17.67 -17.00 -30.74
N ILE A 271 -17.62 -18.18 -30.12
CA ILE A 271 -17.83 -19.45 -30.81
C ILE A 271 -19.22 -19.50 -31.45
N ASP A 272 -20.26 -19.13 -30.69
CA ASP A 272 -21.64 -19.09 -31.18
C ASP A 272 -21.82 -18.05 -32.29
N THR A 273 -21.18 -16.89 -32.14
CA THR A 273 -21.22 -15.81 -33.15
C THR A 273 -20.56 -16.26 -34.45
N VAL A 274 -19.40 -16.91 -34.38
CA VAL A 274 -18.70 -17.45 -35.55
C VAL A 274 -19.56 -18.52 -36.22
N ALA A 275 -20.12 -19.47 -35.45
CA ALA A 275 -20.99 -20.50 -36.00
C ALA A 275 -22.25 -19.91 -36.69
N ALA A 276 -22.86 -18.88 -36.09
CA ALA A 276 -24.00 -18.19 -36.67
C ALA A 276 -23.61 -17.43 -37.95
N LEU A 277 -22.46 -16.77 -37.97
CA LEU A 277 -21.94 -16.07 -39.14
C LEU A 277 -21.61 -17.05 -40.27
N ASP A 278 -20.99 -18.20 -39.99
CA ASP A 278 -20.71 -19.25 -40.97
C ASP A 278 -22.01 -19.80 -41.59
N ALA A 279 -23.03 -20.04 -40.77
CA ALA A 279 -24.34 -20.47 -41.24
C ALA A 279 -25.03 -19.42 -42.12
N ARG A 280 -24.88 -18.12 -41.79
CA ARG A 280 -25.39 -17.01 -42.62
C ARG A 280 -24.58 -16.85 -43.91
N PHE A 281 -23.26 -17.00 -43.83
CA PHE A 281 -22.37 -16.92 -44.99
C PHE A 281 -22.70 -17.99 -46.03
N LEU A 282 -23.01 -19.21 -45.59
CA LEU A 282 -23.44 -20.30 -46.48
C LEU A 282 -24.73 -19.93 -47.24
N LYS A 283 -25.68 -19.25 -46.59
CA LYS A 283 -27.00 -18.86 -47.14
C LYS A 283 -26.97 -17.55 -47.95
N LEU A 284 -25.87 -16.79 -47.83
CA LEU A 284 -25.72 -15.49 -48.45
C LEU A 284 -25.95 -15.49 -49.97
N PRO A 285 -25.50 -16.48 -50.77
CA PRO A 285 -25.74 -16.48 -52.21
C PRO A 285 -27.23 -16.44 -52.59
N GLY A 286 -28.07 -17.24 -51.92
CA GLY A 286 -29.52 -17.26 -52.16
C GLY A 286 -30.19 -15.98 -51.66
N ASP A 287 -29.79 -15.49 -50.49
CA ASP A 287 -30.31 -14.25 -49.91
C ASP A 287 -29.99 -13.04 -50.81
N CYS A 288 -28.75 -12.94 -51.31
CA CYS A 288 -28.33 -11.93 -52.27
C CYS A 288 -29.07 -12.03 -53.61
N LEU A 289 -29.37 -13.24 -54.08
CA LEU A 289 -30.11 -13.43 -55.33
C LEU A 289 -31.55 -12.89 -55.21
N LEU A 290 -32.24 -13.20 -54.10
CA LEU A 290 -33.57 -12.66 -53.80
C LEU A 290 -33.54 -11.14 -53.66
N ALA A 291 -32.59 -10.62 -52.89
CA ALA A 291 -32.45 -9.18 -52.67
C ALA A 291 -32.16 -8.42 -53.98
N THR A 292 -31.30 -8.97 -54.84
CA THR A 292 -30.99 -8.37 -56.15
C THR A 292 -32.21 -8.39 -57.06
N ALA A 293 -32.97 -9.50 -57.10
CA ALA A 293 -34.19 -9.59 -57.88
C ALA A 293 -35.27 -8.60 -57.40
N PHE A 294 -35.41 -8.46 -56.08
CA PHE A 294 -36.29 -7.48 -55.47
C PHE A 294 -35.93 -6.05 -55.88
N MET A 295 -34.67 -5.65 -55.69
CA MET A 295 -34.18 -4.31 -56.03
C MET A 295 -34.27 -3.98 -57.52
N SER A 296 -34.11 -4.99 -58.38
CA SER A 296 -34.07 -4.80 -59.83
C SER A 296 -35.45 -4.72 -60.48
N TYR A 297 -36.42 -5.49 -59.98
CA TYR A 297 -37.68 -5.73 -60.69
C TYR A 297 -38.93 -5.33 -59.89
N LEU A 298 -38.88 -5.37 -58.56
CA LEU A 298 -40.11 -5.27 -57.75
C LEU A 298 -40.57 -3.84 -57.47
N GLY A 299 -39.71 -2.84 -57.67
CA GLY A 299 -40.03 -1.43 -57.40
C GLY A 299 -41.34 -0.94 -58.06
N ALA A 300 -41.63 -1.36 -59.29
CA ALA A 300 -42.81 -0.88 -60.03
C ALA A 300 -44.14 -1.54 -59.61
N PHE A 301 -44.08 -2.66 -58.89
CA PHE A 301 -45.25 -3.50 -58.60
C PHE A 301 -45.83 -3.25 -57.21
N ASP A 302 -47.09 -3.66 -57.02
CA ASP A 302 -47.79 -3.62 -55.74
C ASP A 302 -47.44 -4.82 -54.85
N THR A 303 -47.81 -4.75 -53.56
CA THR A 303 -47.53 -5.78 -52.56
C THR A 303 -47.96 -7.19 -52.98
N LYS A 304 -49.17 -7.36 -53.50
CA LYS A 304 -49.71 -8.69 -53.85
C LYS A 304 -48.91 -9.34 -54.97
N TYR A 305 -48.53 -8.54 -55.98
CA TYR A 305 -47.72 -9.06 -57.07
C TYR A 305 -46.27 -9.30 -56.67
N ARG A 306 -45.71 -8.46 -55.77
CA ARG A 306 -44.39 -8.70 -55.16
C ARG A 306 -44.35 -10.04 -54.42
N GLU A 307 -45.34 -10.32 -53.57
CA GLU A 307 -45.45 -11.57 -52.82
C GLU A 307 -45.49 -12.79 -53.77
N LEU A 308 -46.31 -12.72 -54.82
CA LEU A 308 -46.40 -13.78 -55.84
C LEU A 308 -45.03 -14.06 -56.48
N LEU A 309 -44.31 -13.01 -56.90
CA LEU A 309 -43.00 -13.14 -57.54
C LEU A 309 -41.94 -13.65 -56.56
N LEU A 310 -41.90 -13.12 -55.34
CA LEU A 310 -40.98 -13.55 -54.29
C LEU A 310 -41.20 -15.02 -53.93
N GLN A 311 -42.45 -15.49 -53.83
CA GLN A 311 -42.76 -16.90 -53.60
C GLN A 311 -42.27 -17.77 -54.77
N GLY A 312 -42.53 -17.34 -56.01
CA GLY A 312 -42.05 -18.03 -57.20
C GLY A 312 -40.53 -18.15 -57.25
N TRP A 313 -39.81 -17.06 -56.95
CA TRP A 313 -38.35 -17.05 -56.90
C TRP A 313 -37.80 -17.90 -55.76
N ASN A 314 -38.39 -17.82 -54.56
CA ASN A 314 -38.04 -18.69 -53.44
C ASN A 314 -38.16 -20.17 -53.80
N ASN A 315 -39.25 -20.56 -54.45
CA ASN A 315 -39.45 -21.95 -54.89
C ASN A 315 -38.38 -22.38 -55.90
N LEU A 316 -38.01 -21.50 -56.84
CA LEU A 316 -36.96 -21.79 -57.81
C LEU A 316 -35.59 -21.94 -57.16
N ILE A 317 -35.24 -21.09 -56.19
CA ILE A 317 -33.97 -21.17 -55.47
C ILE A 317 -33.89 -22.47 -54.66
N LYS A 318 -34.99 -22.86 -54.01
CA LYS A 318 -35.13 -24.16 -53.33
C LYS A 318 -35.00 -25.34 -54.29
N GLU A 319 -35.65 -25.29 -55.45
CA GLU A 319 -35.56 -26.32 -56.49
C GLU A 319 -34.12 -26.49 -56.99
N LYS A 320 -33.37 -25.39 -57.14
CA LYS A 320 -31.96 -25.41 -57.56
C LYS A 320 -30.99 -25.72 -56.41
N ALA A 321 -31.50 -26.04 -55.22
CA ALA A 321 -30.71 -26.37 -54.03
C ALA A 321 -29.66 -25.30 -53.67
N VAL A 322 -29.96 -24.03 -53.95
CA VAL A 322 -29.11 -22.91 -53.53
C VAL A 322 -29.44 -22.59 -52.07
N PRO A 323 -28.44 -22.56 -51.17
CA PRO A 323 -28.69 -22.24 -49.76
C PRO A 323 -29.26 -20.83 -49.61
N GLN A 324 -30.34 -20.71 -48.83
CA GLN A 324 -31.00 -19.44 -48.53
C GLN A 324 -31.62 -19.47 -47.13
N THR A 325 -32.00 -18.30 -46.63
CA THR A 325 -32.83 -18.15 -45.44
C THR A 325 -34.30 -18.39 -45.80
N ASP A 326 -35.01 -19.24 -45.04
CA ASP A 326 -36.39 -19.64 -45.38
C ASP A 326 -37.39 -18.48 -45.38
N GLU A 327 -37.28 -17.58 -44.40
CA GLU A 327 -38.15 -16.40 -44.25
C GLU A 327 -37.30 -15.12 -44.22
N LEU A 328 -36.65 -14.82 -45.35
CA LEU A 328 -35.81 -13.62 -45.45
C LEU A 328 -36.67 -12.34 -45.50
N LYS A 329 -36.63 -11.54 -44.43
CA LYS A 329 -37.17 -10.18 -44.45
C LYS A 329 -36.20 -9.24 -45.17
N LEU A 330 -36.47 -9.00 -46.46
CA LEU A 330 -35.61 -8.23 -47.36
C LEU A 330 -35.30 -6.82 -46.86
N THR A 331 -36.26 -6.15 -46.23
CA THR A 331 -36.06 -4.81 -45.66
C THR A 331 -34.99 -4.79 -44.57
N THR A 332 -34.95 -5.81 -43.71
CA THR A 332 -33.93 -5.94 -42.66
C THR A 332 -32.58 -6.46 -43.15
N PHE A 333 -32.57 -7.10 -44.33
CA PHE A 333 -31.35 -7.56 -44.98
C PHE A 333 -30.62 -6.42 -45.70
N LEU A 334 -31.39 -5.50 -46.30
CA LEU A 334 -30.87 -4.38 -47.09
C LEU A 334 -30.69 -3.09 -46.27
N SER A 335 -31.42 -2.92 -45.16
CA SER A 335 -31.35 -1.72 -44.34
C SER A 335 -31.53 -2.04 -42.85
N ASP A 336 -30.90 -1.24 -42.00
CA ASP A 336 -31.02 -1.40 -40.55
C ASP A 336 -32.24 -0.64 -40.00
N ALA A 337 -32.70 -1.07 -38.81
CA ALA A 337 -33.90 -0.52 -38.18
C ALA A 337 -33.76 0.95 -37.76
N VAL A 338 -32.54 1.46 -37.53
CA VAL A 338 -32.33 2.88 -37.18
C VAL A 338 -32.53 3.75 -38.41
N THR A 339 -31.97 3.33 -39.54
CA THR A 339 -32.15 4.03 -40.82
C THR A 339 -33.63 4.05 -41.23
N ILE A 340 -34.34 2.93 -41.11
CA ILE A 340 -35.80 2.88 -41.37
C ILE A 340 -36.57 3.81 -40.42
N ARG A 341 -36.20 3.87 -39.15
CA ARG A 341 -36.82 4.79 -38.18
C ARG A 341 -36.59 6.25 -38.57
N GLU A 342 -35.38 6.60 -39.01
CA GLU A 342 -35.07 7.95 -39.48
C GLU A 342 -35.94 8.33 -40.69
N TRP A 343 -36.15 7.41 -41.63
CA TRP A 343 -37.09 7.63 -42.74
C TRP A 343 -38.50 7.91 -42.24
N ASN A 344 -38.97 7.17 -41.24
CA ASN A 344 -40.30 7.37 -40.64
C ASN A 344 -40.45 8.75 -39.98
N ILE A 345 -39.39 9.23 -39.31
CA ILE A 345 -39.36 10.58 -38.71
C ILE A 345 -39.47 11.65 -39.79
N GLN A 346 -38.85 11.42 -40.94
CA GLN A 346 -38.85 12.33 -42.08
C GLN A 346 -40.12 12.22 -42.95
N GLY A 347 -41.08 11.40 -42.54
CA GLY A 347 -42.40 11.33 -43.15
C GLY A 347 -42.65 10.15 -44.08
N LEU A 348 -41.73 9.18 -44.16
CA LEU A 348 -42.04 7.90 -44.78
C LEU A 348 -43.08 7.15 -43.91
N PRO A 349 -44.15 6.59 -44.49
CA PRO A 349 -45.07 5.78 -43.71
C PRO A 349 -44.42 4.48 -43.21
N ALA A 350 -44.76 4.07 -41.99
CA ALA A 350 -44.17 2.90 -41.33
C ALA A 350 -44.75 1.54 -41.77
N ASP A 351 -45.55 1.52 -42.85
CA ASP A 351 -46.07 0.28 -43.42
C ASP A 351 -44.99 -0.46 -44.22
N ASP A 352 -45.16 -1.78 -44.42
CA ASP A 352 -44.17 -2.61 -45.10
C ASP A 352 -43.95 -2.18 -46.56
N PHE A 353 -45.01 -1.76 -47.27
CA PHE A 353 -44.93 -1.35 -48.68
C PHE A 353 -44.10 -0.08 -48.88
N SER A 354 -44.33 0.92 -48.02
CA SER A 354 -43.58 2.18 -48.00
C SER A 354 -42.14 1.96 -47.58
N THR A 355 -41.91 1.09 -46.59
CA THR A 355 -40.55 0.72 -46.15
C THR A 355 -39.79 0.01 -47.26
N GLU A 356 -40.39 -0.99 -47.91
CA GLU A 356 -39.85 -1.66 -49.09
C GLU A 356 -39.48 -0.68 -50.20
N ASN A 357 -40.38 0.25 -50.52
CA ASN A 357 -40.13 1.27 -51.52
C ASN A 357 -38.98 2.21 -51.11
N GLY A 358 -38.91 2.58 -49.84
CA GLY A 358 -37.81 3.37 -49.28
C GLY A 358 -36.46 2.68 -49.48
N VAL A 359 -36.38 1.37 -49.20
CA VAL A 359 -35.18 0.56 -49.48
C VAL A 359 -34.83 0.61 -50.97
N VAL A 360 -35.80 0.41 -51.86
CA VAL A 360 -35.53 0.48 -53.32
C VAL A 360 -35.04 1.86 -53.74
N VAL A 361 -35.60 2.94 -53.19
CA VAL A 361 -35.20 4.32 -53.51
C VAL A 361 -33.77 4.61 -53.06
N MET A 362 -33.38 4.17 -51.87
CA MET A 362 -32.08 4.50 -51.27
C MET A 362 -30.94 3.59 -51.73
N GLU A 363 -31.20 2.29 -51.90
CA GLU A 363 -30.17 1.28 -52.18
C GLU A 363 -30.03 0.94 -53.68
N SER A 364 -30.88 1.50 -54.56
CA SER A 364 -30.80 1.21 -55.99
C SER A 364 -29.55 1.77 -56.66
N SER A 365 -28.96 0.94 -57.53
CA SER A 365 -27.80 1.37 -58.34
C SER A 365 -28.18 2.37 -59.44
N ARG A 366 -29.42 2.35 -59.93
CA ARG A 366 -29.96 3.32 -60.90
C ARG A 366 -30.78 4.38 -60.18
N TRP A 367 -30.87 5.57 -60.77
CA TRP A 367 -31.64 6.65 -60.17
C TRP A 367 -33.14 6.29 -60.09
N PRO A 368 -33.78 6.49 -58.93
CA PRO A 368 -35.18 6.15 -58.75
C PRO A 368 -36.09 7.14 -59.50
N LEU A 369 -37.01 6.58 -60.30
CA LEU A 369 -38.16 7.27 -60.86
C LEU A 369 -39.40 6.84 -60.09
N ILE A 370 -39.89 7.75 -59.28
CA ILE A 370 -40.93 7.50 -58.29
C ILE A 370 -42.28 7.95 -58.84
N ILE A 371 -43.20 7.00 -59.01
CA ILE A 371 -44.61 7.24 -59.33
C ILE A 371 -45.31 7.56 -58.01
N ASP A 372 -45.59 8.84 -57.76
CA ASP A 372 -46.07 9.35 -56.47
C ASP A 372 -47.22 10.37 -56.65
N PRO A 373 -48.45 9.89 -56.94
CA PRO A 373 -49.60 10.76 -57.14
C PRO A 373 -49.99 11.56 -55.90
N GLN A 374 -49.73 11.01 -54.71
CA GLN A 374 -50.06 11.60 -53.42
C GLN A 374 -48.94 12.51 -52.87
N MET A 375 -47.79 12.61 -53.55
CA MET A 375 -46.62 13.38 -53.12
C MET A 375 -46.01 12.93 -51.78
N GLN A 376 -46.23 11.68 -51.36
CA GLN A 376 -45.69 11.16 -50.09
C GLN A 376 -44.18 11.01 -50.16
N ALA A 377 -43.67 10.33 -51.20
CA ALA A 377 -42.24 10.16 -51.41
C ALA A 377 -41.55 11.50 -51.71
N ASN A 378 -42.23 12.40 -52.43
CA ASN A 378 -41.72 13.74 -52.71
C ASN A 378 -41.45 14.54 -51.43
N ALA A 379 -42.41 14.52 -50.50
CA ALA A 379 -42.27 15.18 -49.20
C ALA A 379 -41.19 14.51 -48.35
N TRP A 380 -41.16 13.18 -48.32
CA TRP A 380 -40.14 12.42 -47.59
C TRP A 380 -38.72 12.72 -48.08
N VAL A 381 -38.45 12.68 -49.38
CA VAL A 381 -37.13 12.98 -49.95
C VAL A 381 -36.69 14.43 -49.65
N LYS A 382 -37.63 15.39 -49.66
CA LYS A 382 -37.35 16.77 -49.26
C LYS A 382 -36.86 16.88 -47.83
N ASN A 383 -37.53 16.19 -46.91
CA ASN A 383 -37.16 16.18 -45.50
C ASN A 383 -35.86 15.41 -45.25
N TYR A 384 -35.65 14.29 -45.96
CA TYR A 384 -34.42 13.47 -45.87
C TYR A 384 -33.18 14.27 -46.29
N GLU A 385 -33.26 14.96 -47.43
CA GLU A 385 -32.13 15.69 -48.02
C GLU A 385 -32.05 17.17 -47.59
N GLU A 386 -32.90 17.62 -46.65
CA GLU A 386 -32.95 19.04 -46.23
C GLU A 386 -31.58 19.55 -45.75
N LYS A 387 -30.88 18.71 -44.97
CA LYS A 387 -29.54 19.04 -44.43
C LYS A 387 -28.43 19.00 -45.49
N ASN A 388 -28.69 18.39 -46.65
CA ASN A 388 -27.72 18.19 -47.72
C ASN A 388 -27.82 19.25 -48.84
N ASP A 389 -28.59 20.32 -48.63
CA ASP A 389 -28.81 21.41 -49.60
C ASP A 389 -29.45 20.90 -50.92
N LEU A 390 -30.58 20.19 -50.78
CA LEU A 390 -31.38 19.65 -51.87
C LEU A 390 -31.78 20.73 -52.89
N LYS A 391 -31.50 20.47 -54.17
CA LYS A 391 -31.99 21.30 -55.28
C LYS A 391 -33.26 20.71 -55.88
N VAL A 392 -34.36 21.43 -55.75
CA VAL A 392 -35.65 21.04 -56.34
C VAL A 392 -35.79 21.71 -57.70
N ILE A 393 -35.94 20.91 -58.76
CA ILE A 393 -36.02 21.40 -60.15
C ILE A 393 -37.21 20.78 -60.88
N ASP A 394 -37.62 21.41 -61.98
CA ASP A 394 -38.70 20.97 -62.87
C ASP A 394 -38.28 21.23 -64.33
N PHE A 395 -38.66 20.36 -65.28
CA PHE A 395 -38.33 20.55 -66.70
C PHE A 395 -38.95 21.81 -67.31
N THR A 396 -39.98 22.37 -66.68
CA THR A 396 -40.59 23.64 -67.09
C THR A 396 -39.71 24.86 -66.75
N GLN A 397 -38.72 24.72 -65.87
CA GLN A 397 -37.82 25.80 -65.49
C GLN A 397 -36.70 25.97 -66.52
N PRO A 398 -36.45 27.19 -67.05
CA PRO A 398 -35.47 27.40 -68.11
C PRO A 398 -34.01 27.16 -67.67
N ASP A 399 -33.73 27.25 -66.37
CA ASP A 399 -32.40 27.16 -65.78
C ASP A 399 -32.10 25.80 -65.13
N TYR A 400 -32.98 24.80 -65.27
CA TYR A 400 -32.84 23.49 -64.62
C TYR A 400 -31.50 22.82 -64.96
N LEU A 401 -31.04 22.94 -66.22
CA LEU A 401 -29.76 22.40 -66.68
C LEU A 401 -28.58 23.02 -65.92
N ARG A 402 -28.60 24.35 -65.71
CA ARG A 402 -27.52 25.06 -65.01
C ARG A 402 -27.48 24.66 -63.52
N THR A 403 -28.64 24.50 -62.90
CA THR A 403 -28.73 24.01 -61.52
C THR A 403 -28.19 22.58 -61.41
N LEU A 404 -28.48 21.73 -62.40
CA LEU A 404 -27.96 20.36 -62.46
C LEU A 404 -26.44 20.31 -62.68
N GLU A 405 -25.88 21.18 -63.54
CA GLU A 405 -24.42 21.34 -63.72
C GLU A 405 -23.72 21.65 -62.39
N GLY A 406 -24.27 22.62 -61.63
CA GLY A 406 -23.75 23.01 -60.33
C GLY A 406 -23.85 21.88 -59.30
N ALA A 407 -25.00 21.22 -59.22
CA ALA A 407 -25.24 20.14 -58.28
C ALA A 407 -24.32 18.93 -58.53
N LEU A 408 -24.07 18.56 -59.79
CA LEU A 408 -23.14 17.48 -60.15
C LEU A 408 -21.71 17.73 -59.67
N THR A 409 -21.26 18.99 -59.77
CA THR A 409 -19.90 19.40 -59.40
C THR A 409 -19.76 19.51 -57.88
N ASN A 410 -20.76 20.10 -57.23
CA ASN A 410 -20.75 20.34 -55.78
C ASN A 410 -21.15 19.11 -54.96
N GLY A 411 -21.80 18.11 -55.57
CA GLY A 411 -22.31 16.92 -54.89
C GLY A 411 -23.63 17.15 -54.17
N ASN A 412 -24.40 18.17 -54.54
CA ASN A 412 -25.73 18.42 -53.95
C ASN A 412 -26.75 17.40 -54.50
N PRO A 413 -27.67 16.89 -53.66
CA PRO A 413 -28.76 16.06 -54.13
C PRO A 413 -29.76 16.89 -54.95
N VAL A 414 -30.39 16.27 -55.93
CA VAL A 414 -31.37 16.90 -56.83
C VAL A 414 -32.67 16.11 -56.83
N LEU A 415 -33.78 16.82 -56.65
CA LEU A 415 -35.13 16.28 -56.80
C LEU A 415 -35.81 16.92 -58.02
N LEU A 416 -35.92 16.13 -59.09
CA LEU A 416 -36.61 16.50 -60.32
C LEU A 416 -38.11 16.15 -60.19
N GLN A 417 -38.96 17.17 -60.23
CA GLN A 417 -40.39 17.04 -59.96
C GLN A 417 -41.25 17.08 -61.22
N ASN A 418 -42.47 16.57 -61.09
CA ASN A 418 -43.52 16.62 -62.12
C ASN A 418 -43.08 16.08 -63.48
N VAL A 419 -42.25 15.03 -63.49
CA VAL A 419 -41.78 14.43 -64.75
C VAL A 419 -42.96 13.77 -65.46
N GLY A 420 -43.16 14.14 -66.72
CA GLY A 420 -44.11 13.49 -67.61
C GLY A 420 -43.51 12.25 -68.29
N GLU A 421 -44.24 11.64 -69.20
CA GLU A 421 -43.80 10.44 -69.94
C GLU A 421 -42.58 10.70 -70.85
N LEU A 422 -42.39 11.96 -71.26
CA LEU A 422 -41.25 12.42 -72.04
C LEU A 422 -40.19 13.03 -71.11
N ILE A 423 -39.06 12.33 -70.99
CA ILE A 423 -37.89 12.79 -70.24
C ILE A 423 -36.92 13.49 -71.20
N ASP A 424 -36.45 14.68 -70.83
CA ASP A 424 -35.48 15.43 -71.65
C ASP A 424 -34.21 14.58 -71.89
N GLN A 425 -33.79 14.49 -73.14
CA GLN A 425 -32.61 13.71 -73.52
C GLN A 425 -31.31 14.33 -73.01
N ALA A 426 -31.29 15.62 -72.68
CA ALA A 426 -30.11 16.32 -72.14
C ALA A 426 -29.60 15.65 -70.85
N ILE A 427 -30.47 15.05 -70.04
CA ILE A 427 -30.08 14.39 -68.78
C ILE A 427 -29.65 12.92 -68.94
N ASN A 428 -29.71 12.36 -70.15
CA ASN A 428 -29.33 10.97 -70.41
C ASN A 428 -27.92 10.59 -69.95
N PRO A 429 -26.87 11.44 -70.08
CA PRO A 429 -25.54 11.11 -69.58
C PRO A 429 -25.51 10.85 -68.07
N ILE A 430 -26.35 11.56 -67.31
CA ILE A 430 -26.49 11.40 -65.86
C ILE A 430 -27.29 10.12 -65.55
N LEU A 431 -28.39 9.90 -66.27
CA LEU A 431 -29.24 8.72 -66.08
C LEU A 431 -28.48 7.41 -66.34
N ARG A 432 -27.68 7.38 -67.41
CA ARG A 432 -26.84 6.23 -67.79
C ARG A 432 -25.56 6.14 -66.98
N LYS A 433 -25.23 7.16 -66.16
CA LYS A 433 -23.96 7.25 -65.43
C LYS A 433 -22.76 7.11 -66.37
N SER A 434 -22.79 7.84 -67.49
CA SER A 434 -21.79 7.79 -68.57
C SER A 434 -20.49 8.51 -68.18
N TYR A 435 -19.72 7.91 -67.26
CA TYR A 435 -18.46 8.48 -66.78
C TYR A 435 -17.31 8.29 -67.78
N THR A 436 -16.42 9.28 -67.86
CA THR A 436 -15.11 9.21 -68.51
C THR A 436 -14.05 9.54 -67.48
N VAL A 437 -13.02 8.69 -67.35
CA VAL A 437 -11.91 8.96 -66.42
C VAL A 437 -10.80 9.69 -67.16
N GLN A 438 -10.45 10.89 -66.70
CA GLN A 438 -9.29 11.65 -67.20
C GLN A 438 -8.47 12.13 -66.02
N GLY A 439 -7.15 11.86 -66.02
CA GLY A 439 -6.25 12.28 -64.95
C GLY A 439 -6.62 11.75 -63.55
N GLY A 440 -7.30 10.59 -63.47
CA GLY A 440 -7.78 10.00 -62.21
C GLY A 440 -9.10 10.57 -61.69
N GLN A 441 -9.68 11.58 -62.34
CA GLN A 441 -10.99 12.14 -61.98
C GLN A 441 -12.11 11.55 -62.85
N LYS A 442 -13.26 11.26 -62.23
CA LYS A 442 -14.49 10.87 -62.94
C LYS A 442 -15.16 12.13 -63.50
N LEU A 443 -15.29 12.20 -64.81
CA LEU A 443 -15.95 13.30 -65.52
C LEU A 443 -17.23 12.80 -66.21
N ILE A 444 -18.24 13.65 -66.31
CA ILE A 444 -19.43 13.42 -67.17
C ILE A 444 -19.45 14.48 -68.26
N LYS A 445 -19.62 14.06 -69.52
CA LYS A 445 -19.94 14.98 -70.61
C LYS A 445 -21.40 15.38 -70.52
N PHE A 446 -21.67 16.63 -70.16
CA PHE A 446 -23.01 17.17 -69.98
C PHE A 446 -23.08 18.58 -70.58
N ASN A 447 -24.08 18.82 -71.45
CA ASN A 447 -24.27 20.10 -72.13
C ASN A 447 -23.00 20.65 -72.81
N ASP A 448 -22.33 19.78 -73.58
CA ASP A 448 -21.04 20.03 -74.26
C ASP A 448 -19.85 20.42 -73.37
N LYS A 449 -19.98 20.29 -72.04
CA LYS A 449 -18.88 20.46 -71.08
C LYS A 449 -18.51 19.14 -70.43
N TYR A 450 -17.27 19.03 -69.99
CA TYR A 450 -16.84 17.97 -69.07
C TYR A 450 -16.95 18.49 -67.65
N LEU A 451 -17.84 17.89 -66.86
CA LEU A 451 -18.05 18.24 -65.46
C LEU A 451 -17.40 17.19 -64.56
N SER A 452 -16.76 17.63 -63.49
CA SER A 452 -16.29 16.73 -62.43
C SER A 452 -17.49 16.13 -61.73
N PHE A 453 -17.51 14.80 -61.59
CA PHE A 453 -18.57 14.08 -60.90
C PHE A 453 -18.21 13.91 -59.43
N ASN A 454 -19.02 14.48 -58.55
CA ASN A 454 -18.92 14.25 -57.11
C ASN A 454 -19.71 13.00 -56.70
N GLU A 455 -19.08 12.09 -55.96
CA GLU A 455 -19.70 10.81 -55.54
C GLU A 455 -20.86 10.97 -54.55
N ASN A 456 -20.96 12.13 -53.88
CA ASN A 456 -22.07 12.46 -52.98
C ASN A 456 -23.34 12.86 -53.74
N PHE A 457 -23.25 13.16 -55.05
CA PHE A 457 -24.42 13.52 -55.85
C PHE A 457 -25.48 12.40 -55.83
N ARG A 458 -26.74 12.79 -55.65
CA ARG A 458 -27.92 11.91 -55.75
C ARG A 458 -28.99 12.56 -56.61
N LEU A 459 -29.69 11.77 -57.41
CA LEU A 459 -30.80 12.23 -58.25
C LEU A 459 -32.06 11.43 -57.93
N TYR A 460 -33.12 12.14 -57.58
CA TYR A 460 -34.46 11.60 -57.37
C TYR A 460 -35.41 12.18 -58.42
N ILE A 461 -36.23 11.33 -59.02
CA ILE A 461 -37.19 11.75 -60.05
C ILE A 461 -38.58 11.41 -59.55
N THR A 462 -39.52 12.36 -59.61
CA THR A 462 -40.90 12.13 -59.15
C THR A 462 -41.91 12.53 -60.21
N THR A 463 -43.00 11.78 -60.31
CA THR A 463 -44.15 12.09 -61.17
C THR A 463 -45.45 12.01 -60.38
N LYS A 464 -46.39 12.91 -60.68
CA LYS A 464 -47.75 12.91 -60.13
C LYS A 464 -48.72 12.05 -60.92
N MET A 465 -48.30 11.52 -62.07
CA MET A 465 -49.13 10.67 -62.91
C MET A 465 -49.34 9.33 -62.21
N THR A 466 -50.59 8.88 -62.08
CA THR A 466 -50.91 7.61 -61.39
C THR A 466 -50.45 6.37 -62.16
N ASN A 467 -50.49 6.42 -63.49
CA ASN A 467 -50.12 5.30 -64.34
C ASN A 467 -49.45 5.80 -65.64
N PRO A 468 -48.23 6.36 -65.55
CA PRO A 468 -47.53 6.87 -66.72
C PRO A 468 -47.03 5.72 -67.62
N HIS A 469 -47.11 5.92 -68.94
CA HIS A 469 -46.59 5.00 -69.93
C HIS A 469 -45.19 5.40 -70.37
N TYR A 470 -44.17 4.93 -69.63
CA TYR A 470 -42.79 5.14 -70.00
C TYR A 470 -42.32 4.16 -71.08
N PRO A 471 -41.55 4.60 -72.08
CA PRO A 471 -40.94 3.69 -73.04
C PRO A 471 -39.90 2.80 -72.34
N PRO A 472 -39.63 1.56 -72.83
CA PRO A 472 -38.69 0.64 -72.21
C PRO A 472 -37.28 1.21 -71.99
N GLU A 473 -36.89 2.17 -72.83
CA GLU A 473 -35.62 2.88 -72.68
C GLU A 473 -35.51 3.60 -71.32
N VAL A 474 -36.60 4.16 -70.78
CA VAL A 474 -36.59 4.80 -69.45
C VAL A 474 -36.35 3.76 -68.37
N SER A 475 -37.10 2.65 -68.38
CA SER A 475 -36.95 1.55 -67.41
C SER A 475 -35.57 0.87 -67.46
N SER A 476 -34.83 1.01 -68.56
CA SER A 476 -33.45 0.55 -68.66
C SER A 476 -32.47 1.46 -67.88
N LYS A 477 -32.74 2.77 -67.84
CA LYS A 477 -31.87 3.80 -67.25
C LYS A 477 -32.21 4.14 -65.80
N THR A 478 -33.48 4.05 -65.42
CA THR A 478 -33.96 4.38 -64.07
C THR A 478 -34.56 3.14 -63.40
N THR A 479 -34.60 3.15 -62.07
CA THR A 479 -35.40 2.18 -61.31
C THR A 479 -36.77 2.78 -61.07
N ILE A 480 -37.82 2.20 -61.66
CA ILE A 480 -39.18 2.69 -61.44
C ILE A 480 -39.68 2.17 -60.08
N VAL A 481 -40.15 3.06 -59.23
CA VAL A 481 -40.69 2.76 -57.90
C VAL A 481 -42.11 3.29 -57.81
N ASN A 482 -43.05 2.42 -57.46
CA ASN A 482 -44.46 2.75 -57.39
C ASN A 482 -44.89 3.06 -55.95
N PHE A 483 -45.19 4.33 -55.67
CA PHE A 483 -45.76 4.80 -54.40
C PHE A 483 -47.27 5.05 -54.49
N ALA A 484 -47.92 4.68 -55.60
CA ALA A 484 -49.37 4.87 -55.74
C ALA A 484 -50.11 4.04 -54.67
N LEU A 485 -50.77 4.74 -53.75
CA LEU A 485 -51.44 4.13 -52.63
C LEU A 485 -52.70 3.37 -53.08
N LYS A 486 -52.77 2.08 -52.74
CA LYS A 486 -53.98 1.25 -52.89
C LYS A 486 -54.75 1.16 -51.57
N GLN A 487 -55.97 0.62 -51.61
CA GLN A 487 -56.83 0.47 -50.44
C GLN A 487 -56.12 -0.22 -49.26
N ASP A 488 -55.44 -1.35 -49.52
CA ASP A 488 -54.72 -2.12 -48.48
C ASP A 488 -53.59 -1.30 -47.86
N GLY A 489 -52.84 -0.54 -48.68
CA GLY A 489 -51.78 0.35 -48.21
C GLY A 489 -52.33 1.52 -47.39
N LEU A 490 -53.43 2.14 -47.81
CA LEU A 490 -54.08 3.20 -47.05
C LEU A 490 -54.59 2.70 -45.69
N GLN A 491 -55.14 1.50 -45.64
CA GLN A 491 -55.57 0.88 -44.40
C GLN A 491 -54.39 0.67 -43.44
N ALA A 492 -53.25 0.17 -43.93
CA ALA A 492 -52.05 -0.01 -43.12
C ALA A 492 -51.51 1.34 -42.59
N GLN A 493 -51.47 2.38 -43.43
CA GLN A 493 -51.05 3.72 -43.02
C GLN A 493 -51.98 4.31 -41.95
N LEU A 494 -53.29 4.24 -42.16
CA LEU A 494 -54.28 4.73 -41.19
C LEU A 494 -54.21 3.97 -39.87
N LEU A 495 -54.01 2.65 -39.91
CA LEU A 495 -53.81 1.85 -38.70
C LEU A 495 -52.60 2.36 -37.91
N GLY A 496 -51.46 2.60 -38.57
CA GLY A 496 -50.28 3.16 -37.93
C GLY A 496 -50.54 4.54 -37.29
N ILE A 497 -51.26 5.41 -37.99
CA ILE A 497 -51.64 6.74 -37.46
C ILE A 497 -52.57 6.62 -36.25
N ILE A 498 -53.57 5.73 -36.31
CA ILE A 498 -54.52 5.51 -35.22
C ILE A 498 -53.79 4.96 -33.99
N VAL A 499 -52.94 3.93 -34.16
CA VAL A 499 -52.14 3.36 -33.07
C VAL A 499 -51.28 4.43 -32.41
N ARG A 500 -50.60 5.27 -33.19
CA ARG A 500 -49.79 6.38 -32.67
C ARG A 500 -50.61 7.40 -31.88
N LYS A 501 -51.86 7.65 -32.26
CA LYS A 501 -52.76 8.57 -31.55
C LYS A 501 -53.42 7.96 -30.31
N GLU A 502 -53.83 6.70 -30.38
CA GLU A 502 -54.52 6.02 -29.27
C GLU A 502 -53.55 5.52 -28.20
N LYS A 503 -52.33 5.14 -28.60
CA LYS A 503 -51.29 4.57 -27.72
C LYS A 503 -49.95 5.28 -27.92
N PRO A 504 -49.86 6.62 -27.72
CA PRO A 504 -48.64 7.37 -27.96
C PRO A 504 -47.47 6.89 -27.08
N SER A 505 -47.75 6.49 -25.84
CA SER A 505 -46.71 6.00 -24.92
C SER A 505 -46.07 4.68 -25.38
N LEU A 506 -46.83 3.79 -26.03
CA LEU A 506 -46.28 2.55 -26.58
C LEU A 506 -45.41 2.83 -27.82
N GLU A 507 -45.79 3.82 -28.64
CA GLU A 507 -45.00 4.23 -29.80
C GLU A 507 -43.67 4.88 -29.37
N GLU A 508 -43.71 5.74 -28.34
CA GLU A 508 -42.50 6.34 -27.73
C GLU A 508 -41.59 5.25 -27.15
N GLN A 509 -42.14 4.30 -26.38
CA GLN A 509 -41.38 3.16 -25.85
C GLN A 509 -40.77 2.30 -26.96
N LYS A 510 -41.50 2.03 -28.04
CA LYS A 510 -40.96 1.31 -29.20
C LYS A 510 -39.78 2.07 -29.80
N ASP A 511 -39.92 3.37 -29.99
CA ASP A 511 -38.89 4.20 -30.62
C ASP A 511 -37.63 4.31 -29.76
N ASP A 512 -37.78 4.46 -28.45
CA ASP A 512 -36.67 4.45 -27.49
C ASP A 512 -35.99 3.08 -27.43
N LEU A 513 -36.78 1.99 -27.49
CA LEU A 513 -36.24 0.64 -27.47
C LEU A 513 -35.41 0.36 -28.73
N VAL A 514 -35.85 0.79 -29.91
CA VAL A 514 -35.09 0.64 -31.17
C VAL A 514 -33.75 1.36 -31.09
N LEU A 515 -33.73 2.61 -30.59
CA LEU A 515 -32.49 3.38 -30.40
C LEU A 515 -31.58 2.73 -29.36
N THR A 516 -32.15 2.26 -28.26
CA THR A 516 -31.40 1.61 -27.18
C THR A 516 -30.78 0.29 -27.65
N ILE A 517 -31.53 -0.56 -28.37
CA ILE A 517 -31.01 -1.80 -28.95
C ILE A 517 -29.86 -1.52 -29.92
N ALA A 518 -30.00 -0.53 -30.80
CA ALA A 518 -28.95 -0.19 -31.75
C ALA A 518 -27.68 0.33 -31.05
N LYS A 519 -27.85 1.21 -30.06
CA LYS A 519 -26.76 1.72 -29.24
C LYS A 519 -26.06 0.60 -28.47
N ASN A 520 -26.82 -0.30 -27.86
CA ASN A 520 -26.28 -1.43 -27.10
C ASN A 520 -25.52 -2.40 -28.00
N LYS A 521 -26.07 -2.76 -29.18
CA LYS A 521 -25.37 -3.58 -30.17
C LYS A 521 -24.04 -2.98 -30.60
N ARG A 522 -24.03 -1.67 -30.89
CA ARG A 522 -22.79 -0.96 -31.23
C ARG A 522 -21.80 -0.96 -30.08
N THR A 523 -22.27 -0.67 -28.86
CA THR A 523 -21.43 -0.66 -27.66
C THR A 523 -20.83 -2.04 -27.39
N LEU A 524 -21.58 -3.13 -27.60
CA LEU A 524 -21.08 -4.49 -27.49
C LEU A 524 -19.97 -4.76 -28.51
N ILE A 525 -20.16 -4.39 -29.79
CA ILE A 525 -19.12 -4.56 -30.81
C ILE A 525 -17.86 -3.75 -30.46
N ASP A 526 -18.04 -2.50 -30.00
CA ASP A 526 -16.91 -1.65 -29.60
C ASP A 526 -16.15 -2.24 -28.41
N LEU A 527 -16.85 -2.79 -27.42
CA LEU A 527 -16.25 -3.49 -26.27
C LEU A 527 -15.56 -4.78 -26.68
N ASP A 528 -16.15 -5.58 -27.59
CA ASP A 528 -15.56 -6.82 -28.09
C ASP A 528 -14.24 -6.52 -28.82
N ASN A 529 -14.23 -5.51 -29.70
CA ASN A 529 -13.03 -5.05 -30.39
C ASN A 529 -11.95 -4.57 -29.42
N GLU A 530 -12.35 -3.86 -28.36
CA GLU A 530 -11.42 -3.36 -27.35
C GLU A 530 -10.82 -4.50 -26.52
N ILE A 531 -11.63 -5.49 -26.12
CA ILE A 531 -11.14 -6.70 -25.43
C ILE A 531 -10.13 -7.43 -26.32
N LEU A 532 -10.44 -7.62 -27.60
CA LEU A 532 -9.54 -8.27 -28.55
C LEU A 532 -8.23 -7.48 -28.72
N ARG A 533 -8.31 -6.15 -28.76
CA ARG A 533 -7.14 -5.26 -28.82
C ARG A 533 -6.27 -5.42 -27.58
N LEU A 534 -6.84 -5.31 -26.38
CA LEU A 534 -6.12 -5.42 -25.11
C LEU A 534 -5.48 -6.80 -24.93
N LEU A 535 -6.20 -7.88 -25.27
CA LEU A 535 -5.65 -9.23 -25.24
C LEU A 535 -4.44 -9.37 -26.19
N ASN A 536 -4.50 -8.78 -27.38
CA ASN A 536 -3.42 -8.85 -28.38
C ASN A 536 -2.22 -7.95 -28.02
N GLU A 537 -2.44 -6.80 -27.39
CA GLU A 537 -1.40 -5.87 -26.98
C GLU A 537 -0.71 -6.25 -25.65
N SER A 538 -1.38 -7.06 -24.83
CA SER A 538 -0.85 -7.49 -23.53
C SER A 538 0.44 -8.31 -23.70
N ARG A 539 1.56 -7.77 -23.19
CA ARG A 539 2.88 -8.45 -23.16
C ARG A 539 3.26 -8.98 -21.78
N GLY A 540 2.49 -8.63 -20.75
CA GLY A 540 2.75 -8.96 -19.35
C GLY A 540 1.69 -9.88 -18.74
N SER A 541 1.62 -9.91 -17.40
CA SER A 541 0.58 -10.65 -16.69
C SER A 541 -0.79 -9.99 -16.90
N LEU A 542 -1.74 -10.73 -17.47
CA LEU A 542 -3.13 -10.29 -17.63
C LEU A 542 -3.82 -9.93 -16.30
N LEU A 543 -3.30 -10.44 -15.17
CA LEU A 543 -3.82 -10.16 -13.84
C LEU A 543 -3.46 -8.76 -13.32
N GLU A 544 -2.47 -8.13 -13.95
CA GLU A 544 -1.98 -6.80 -13.61
C GLU A 544 -2.51 -5.73 -14.57
N ASP A 545 -3.27 -6.13 -15.59
CA ASP A 545 -3.89 -5.24 -16.56
C ASP A 545 -5.26 -4.75 -16.05
N ASP A 546 -5.25 -3.60 -15.38
CA ASP A 546 -6.45 -2.97 -14.83
C ASP A 546 -7.44 -2.55 -15.92
N GLU A 547 -6.95 -2.19 -17.11
CA GLU A 547 -7.77 -1.74 -18.24
C GLU A 547 -8.55 -2.92 -18.84
N LEU A 548 -7.89 -4.07 -19.03
CA LEU A 548 -8.54 -5.30 -19.47
C LEU A 548 -9.61 -5.74 -18.47
N PHE A 549 -9.30 -5.70 -17.18
CA PHE A 549 -10.25 -6.09 -16.13
C PHE A 549 -11.50 -5.21 -16.12
N ALA A 550 -11.33 -3.89 -16.18
CA ALA A 550 -12.44 -2.94 -16.22
C ALA A 550 -13.31 -3.12 -17.48
N THR A 551 -12.67 -3.33 -18.63
CA THR A 551 -13.35 -3.54 -19.92
C THR A 551 -14.16 -4.84 -19.92
N LEU A 552 -13.62 -5.93 -19.38
CA LEU A 552 -14.33 -7.20 -19.25
C LEU A 552 -15.54 -7.10 -18.32
N GLN A 553 -15.41 -6.42 -17.18
CA GLN A 553 -16.55 -6.17 -16.28
C GLN A 553 -17.65 -5.36 -16.98
N LYS A 554 -17.28 -4.34 -17.73
CA LYS A 554 -18.23 -3.51 -18.49
C LYS A 554 -18.92 -4.31 -19.61
N SER A 555 -18.19 -5.15 -20.35
CA SER A 555 -18.77 -6.04 -21.36
C SER A 555 -19.77 -7.02 -20.76
N ARG A 556 -19.41 -7.64 -19.63
CA ARG A 556 -20.30 -8.57 -18.91
C ARG A 556 -21.61 -7.89 -18.49
N GLN A 557 -21.54 -6.71 -17.88
CA GLN A 557 -22.73 -5.95 -17.48
C GLN A 557 -23.59 -5.55 -18.69
N THR A 558 -22.96 -5.12 -19.78
CA THR A 558 -23.65 -4.71 -21.01
C THR A 558 -24.32 -5.89 -21.71
N SER A 559 -23.73 -7.08 -21.65
CA SER A 559 -24.27 -8.30 -22.27
C SER A 559 -25.44 -8.91 -21.49
N THR A 560 -25.54 -8.65 -20.18
CA THR A 560 -26.65 -9.11 -19.33
C THR A 560 -27.87 -8.19 -19.36
N LEU A 561 -27.74 -6.98 -19.92
CA LEU A 561 -28.79 -5.98 -20.10
C LEU A 561 -29.46 -6.14 -21.47
#